data_AF-A7EFZ1-F1
#
_entry.id   AF-A7EFZ1-F1
#
_cell.length_a   1.000
_cell.length_b   1.000
_cell.length_c   1.000
_cell.angle_alpha   90.00
_cell.angle_beta   90.00
_cell.angle_gamma   90.00
#
_symmetry.space_group_name_H-M   'P 1'
#
loop_
_entity.id
_entity.type
_entity.pdbx_description
1 polymer ?
#
loop_
_entity_poly.entity_id
_entity_poly.type
_entity_poly.pdbx_seq_one_letter_code
_entity_poly.pdbx_strand_id
1 'polypeptide(L)'
;MDGMQTHMEDRWQRIDQIFNSLETRINALNQNSASRAQNSTVAHLDRLFPLVNASTSENIPEFPETPAVLSRMTNATINRVLLALGSNTDGTIEVKRNRLSTTIGLRVGGV
;
A
#
# COMPACT_ATOMS: atom_id res chain seq x y z
N MET A 1 34.91 -30.95 -2.72
CA MET A 1 34.73 -29.95 -1.64
C MET A 1 33.97 -28.73 -2.13
N ASP A 2 33.83 -28.56 -3.45
CA ASP A 2 33.16 -27.43 -4.13
C ASP A 2 31.64 -27.32 -3.85
N GLY A 3 30.91 -28.43 -3.75
CA GLY A 3 29.44 -28.38 -3.55
C GLY A 3 28.99 -27.79 -2.20
N MET A 4 29.82 -27.86 -1.15
CA MET A 4 29.52 -27.19 0.12
C MET A 4 29.72 -25.67 0.04
N GLN A 5 30.70 -25.21 -0.75
CA GLN A 5 30.95 -23.78 -0.94
C GLN A 5 29.82 -23.13 -1.74
N THR A 6 29.41 -23.74 -2.86
CA THR A 6 28.29 -23.25 -3.68
C THR A 6 26.99 -23.19 -2.87
N HIS A 7 26.69 -24.22 -2.07
CA HIS A 7 25.47 -24.20 -1.24
C HIS A 7 25.51 -23.12 -0.14
N MET A 8 26.68 -22.81 0.42
CA MET A 8 26.82 -21.71 1.38
C MET A 8 26.65 -20.35 0.71
N GLU A 9 27.22 -20.15 -0.49
CA GLU A 9 27.05 -18.92 -1.28
C GLU A 9 25.59 -18.67 -1.63
N ASP A 10 24.85 -19.70 -2.09
CA ASP A 10 23.41 -19.60 -2.38
C ASP A 10 22.61 -19.19 -1.13
N ARG A 11 22.96 -19.76 0.03
CA ARG A 11 22.30 -19.41 1.29
C ARG A 11 22.59 -17.98 1.70
N TRP A 12 23.80 -17.48 1.51
CA TRP A 12 24.17 -16.10 1.80
C TRP A 12 23.42 -15.11 0.89
N GLN A 13 23.41 -15.36 -0.42
CA GLN A 13 22.66 -14.53 -1.37
C GLN A 13 21.16 -14.48 -1.02
N ARG A 14 20.59 -15.62 -0.61
CA ARG A 14 19.18 -15.66 -0.17
C ARG A 14 18.96 -14.83 1.10
N ILE A 15 19.90 -14.85 2.04
CA ILE A 15 19.82 -14.04 3.27
C ILE A 15 19.88 -12.55 2.92
N ASP A 16 20.78 -12.12 2.05
CA ASP A 16 20.90 -10.73 1.61
C ASP A 16 19.62 -10.25 0.93
N GLN A 17 19.03 -11.08 0.05
CA GLN A 17 17.75 -10.78 -0.59
C GLN A 17 16.61 -10.63 0.44
N ILE A 18 16.58 -11.48 1.47
CA ILE A 18 15.59 -11.36 2.55
C ILE A 18 15.79 -10.03 3.29
N PHE A 19 17.02 -9.68 3.67
CA PHE A 19 17.29 -8.41 4.35
C PHE A 19 16.90 -7.19 3.51
N ASN A 20 17.26 -7.16 2.23
CA ASN A 20 16.89 -6.08 1.32
C ASN A 20 15.36 -5.96 1.17
N SER A 21 14.65 -7.09 1.11
CA SER A 21 13.19 -7.11 1.03
C SER A 21 12.53 -6.59 2.33
N LEU A 22 13.12 -6.90 3.48
CA LEU A 22 12.65 -6.42 4.77
C LEU A 22 12.89 -4.92 4.92
N GLU A 23 14.07 -4.42 4.56
CA GLU A 23 14.39 -2.99 4.56
C GLU A 23 13.42 -2.21 3.67
N THR A 24 13.20 -2.67 2.44
CA THR A 24 12.22 -2.09 1.51
C THR A 24 10.85 -2.00 2.15
N ARG A 25 10.40 -3.08 2.79
CA ARG A 25 9.08 -3.14 3.42
C ARG A 25 8.96 -2.24 4.64
N ILE A 26 10.00 -2.15 5.48
CA ILE A 26 10.02 -1.27 6.64
C ILE A 26 9.93 0.20 6.18
N ASN A 27 10.73 0.58 5.19
CA ASN A 27 10.72 1.94 4.65
C ASN A 27 9.36 2.30 4.03
N ALA A 28 8.78 1.41 3.23
CA ALA A 28 7.46 1.60 2.64
C ALA A 28 6.35 1.71 3.70
N LEU A 29 6.40 0.89 4.75
CA LEU A 29 5.43 0.95 5.85
C LEU A 29 5.56 2.24 6.67
N ASN A 30 6.77 2.73 6.89
CA ASN A 30 7.02 4.01 7.55
C ASN A 30 6.46 5.18 6.72
N GLN A 31 6.76 5.21 5.42
CA GLN A 31 6.21 6.22 4.50
C GLN A 31 4.68 6.16 4.48
N ASN A 32 4.10 4.98 4.33
CA ASN A 32 2.64 4.81 4.33
C ASN A 32 2.00 5.26 5.63
N SER A 33 2.68 5.10 6.76
CA SER A 33 2.18 5.55 8.06
C SER A 33 2.18 7.07 8.17
N ALA A 34 3.22 7.74 7.65
CA ALA A 34 3.24 9.19 7.52
C ALA A 34 2.14 9.69 6.56
N SER A 35 1.99 9.08 5.37
CA SER A 35 0.92 9.43 4.42
C SER A 35 -0.47 9.25 5.03
N ARG A 36 -0.72 8.16 5.76
CA ARG A 36 -2.00 7.96 6.48
C ARG A 36 -2.26 9.04 7.51
N ALA A 37 -1.24 9.44 8.29
CA ALA A 37 -1.37 10.50 9.27
C ALA A 37 -1.74 11.83 8.61
N GLN A 38 -1.10 12.17 7.49
CA GLN A 38 -1.43 13.37 6.71
C GLN A 38 -2.85 13.26 6.11
N ASN A 39 -3.19 12.13 5.49
CA ASN A 39 -4.52 11.92 4.90
C ASN A 39 -5.65 11.97 5.94
N SER A 40 -5.37 11.74 7.22
CA SER A 40 -6.40 11.83 8.27
C SER A 40 -6.88 13.25 8.58
N THR A 41 -6.17 14.27 8.09
CA THR A 41 -6.48 15.68 8.31
C THR A 41 -6.95 16.42 7.05
N VAL A 42 -6.90 15.78 5.88
CA VAL A 42 -7.26 16.41 4.59
C VAL A 42 -8.78 16.59 4.44
N ALA A 43 -9.18 17.72 3.85
CA ALA A 43 -10.58 17.95 3.49
C ALA A 43 -10.95 17.20 2.19
N HIS A 44 -12.24 17.18 1.86
CA HIS A 44 -12.78 16.39 0.75
C HIS A 44 -12.17 16.68 -0.64
N LEU A 45 -11.72 17.92 -0.86
CA LEU A 45 -11.15 18.38 -2.13
C LEU A 45 -9.62 18.49 -2.10
N ASP A 46 -9.01 18.31 -0.94
CA ASP A 46 -7.57 18.41 -0.80
C ASP A 46 -6.88 17.18 -1.40
N ARG A 47 -5.64 17.40 -1.86
CA ARG A 47 -4.82 16.31 -2.41
C ARG A 47 -4.45 15.31 -1.33
N LEU A 48 -4.58 14.03 -1.67
CA LEU A 48 -4.10 12.93 -0.86
C LEU A 48 -2.59 12.77 -1.02
N PHE A 49 -1.96 12.42 0.09
CA PHE A 49 -0.60 11.89 0.10
C PHE A 49 -0.67 10.42 -0.33
N PRO A 50 -0.07 10.05 -1.47
CA PRO A 50 -0.15 8.68 -1.95
C PRO A 50 0.54 7.71 -1.00
N LEU A 51 -0.01 6.50 -0.93
CA LEU A 51 0.67 5.35 -0.35
C LEU A 51 1.44 4.61 -1.46
N VAL A 52 2.50 3.92 -1.06
CA VAL A 52 3.32 3.05 -1.90
C VAL A 52 3.03 1.58 -1.62
N ASN A 53 3.33 0.71 -2.58
CA ASN A 53 3.24 -0.73 -2.38
C ASN A 53 4.25 -1.17 -1.31
N ALA A 54 3.78 -1.88 -0.27
CA ALA A 54 4.64 -2.25 0.86
C ALA A 54 5.75 -3.25 0.49
N SER A 55 5.64 -3.98 -0.61
CA SER A 55 6.63 -4.96 -1.06
C SER A 55 7.65 -4.39 -2.04
N THR A 56 7.26 -3.40 -2.86
CA THR A 56 8.13 -2.83 -3.91
C THR A 56 8.57 -1.40 -3.63
N SER A 57 7.95 -0.72 -2.68
CA SER A 57 8.10 0.73 -2.42
C SER A 57 7.75 1.63 -3.62
N GLU A 58 7.08 1.09 -4.64
CA GLU A 58 6.66 1.84 -5.82
C GLU A 58 5.29 2.51 -5.64
N ASN A 59 5.04 3.53 -6.45
CA ASN A 59 3.74 4.19 -6.50
C ASN A 59 2.63 3.21 -6.91
N ILE A 60 1.46 3.33 -6.28
CA ILE A 60 0.29 2.53 -6.61
C ILE A 60 -0.43 3.17 -7.80
N PRO A 61 -0.59 2.47 -8.94
CA PRO A 61 -1.35 2.98 -10.07
C PRO A 61 -2.80 3.26 -9.68
N GLU A 62 -3.38 4.31 -10.26
CA GLU A 62 -4.79 4.71 -10.03
C GLU A 62 -5.11 5.05 -8.56
N PHE A 63 -4.10 5.32 -7.72
CA PHE A 63 -4.32 5.86 -6.38
C PHE A 63 -5.13 7.17 -6.48
N PRO A 64 -6.21 7.33 -5.69
CA PRO A 64 -7.07 8.50 -5.80
C PRO A 64 -6.31 9.78 -5.46
N GLU A 65 -6.44 10.81 -6.31
CA GLU A 65 -5.81 12.11 -6.06
C GLU A 65 -6.48 12.87 -4.90
N THR A 66 -7.79 12.69 -4.72
CA THR A 66 -8.59 13.35 -3.67
C THR A 66 -9.66 12.42 -3.12
N PRO A 67 -10.22 12.69 -1.92
CA PRO A 67 -11.40 11.97 -1.41
C PRO A 67 -12.60 12.00 -2.37
N ALA A 68 -12.80 13.12 -3.07
CA ALA A 68 -13.84 13.25 -4.09
C ALA A 68 -13.65 12.26 -5.25
N VAL A 69 -12.43 12.08 -5.75
CA VAL A 69 -12.11 11.10 -6.79
C VAL A 69 -12.39 9.68 -6.30
N LEU A 70 -11.99 9.36 -5.06
CA LEU A 70 -12.26 8.05 -4.44
C LEU A 70 -13.75 7.70 -4.47
N SER A 71 -14.63 8.67 -4.17
CA SER A 71 -16.08 8.45 -4.17
C SER A 71 -16.63 8.00 -5.54
N ARG A 72 -15.96 8.40 -6.63
CA ARG A 72 -16.37 8.17 -8.03
C ARG A 72 -15.61 7.03 -8.71
N MET A 73 -14.65 6.41 -8.03
CA MET A 73 -13.90 5.28 -8.59
C MET A 73 -14.81 4.09 -8.93
N THR A 74 -14.47 3.39 -10.01
CA THR A 74 -15.15 2.14 -10.38
C THR A 74 -14.78 1.00 -9.42
N ASN A 75 -15.61 -0.04 -9.33
CA ASN A 75 -15.30 -1.24 -8.53
C ASN A 75 -13.96 -1.87 -8.95
N ALA A 76 -13.68 -1.94 -10.26
CA ALA A 76 -12.43 -2.50 -10.77
C ALA A 76 -11.21 -1.70 -10.30
N THR A 77 -11.26 -0.37 -10.38
CA THR A 77 -10.18 0.50 -9.91
C THR A 77 -9.98 0.38 -8.40
N ILE A 78 -11.06 0.37 -7.61
CA ILE A 78 -10.99 0.17 -6.15
C ILE A 78 -10.30 -1.17 -5.83
N ASN A 79 -10.65 -2.24 -6.53
CA ASN A 79 -10.04 -3.56 -6.31
C ASN A 79 -8.53 -3.54 -6.58
N ARG A 80 -8.10 -2.90 -7.68
CA ARG A 80 -6.67 -2.81 -8.02
C ARG A 80 -5.88 -2.08 -6.93
N VAL A 81 -6.39 -0.93 -6.46
CA VAL A 81 -5.73 -0.16 -5.40
C VAL A 81 -5.72 -0.94 -4.08
N LEU A 82 -6.83 -1.59 -3.70
CA LEU A 82 -6.88 -2.42 -2.49
C LEU A 82 -5.89 -3.59 -2.55
N LEU A 83 -5.81 -4.29 -3.68
CA LEU A 83 -4.85 -5.39 -3.86
C LEU A 83 -3.40 -4.90 -3.78
N ALA A 84 -3.09 -3.75 -4.40
CA ALA A 84 -1.77 -3.14 -4.31
C ALA A 84 -1.41 -2.71 -2.88
N LEU A 85 -2.41 -2.37 -2.06
CA LEU A 85 -2.27 -2.09 -0.62
C LEU A 85 -2.27 -3.36 0.26
N GLY A 86 -2.36 -4.56 -0.33
CA GLY A 86 -2.44 -5.82 0.41
C GLY A 86 -3.76 -6.02 1.18
N SER A 87 -4.80 -5.30 0.79
CA SER A 87 -6.15 -5.41 1.37
C SER A 87 -7.02 -6.38 0.55
N ASN A 88 -7.95 -7.08 1.21
CA ASN A 88 -8.92 -7.91 0.50
C ASN A 88 -9.92 -7.05 -0.30
N THR A 89 -10.54 -7.65 -1.32
CA THR A 89 -11.47 -6.97 -2.24
C THR A 89 -12.89 -7.50 -2.13
N ASP A 90 -13.23 -8.14 -1.01
CA ASP A 90 -14.54 -8.75 -0.83
C ASP A 90 -15.60 -7.72 -0.46
N GLY A 91 -16.85 -8.01 -0.82
CA GLY A 91 -18.04 -7.21 -0.49
C GLY A 91 -18.55 -6.33 -1.63
N THR A 92 -19.54 -5.50 -1.32
CA THR A 92 -20.13 -4.53 -2.25
C THR A 92 -19.15 -3.39 -2.55
N ILE A 93 -19.40 -2.63 -3.62
CA ILE A 93 -18.58 -1.46 -3.96
C ILE A 93 -18.45 -0.46 -2.81
N GLU A 94 -19.51 -0.30 -2.01
CA GLU A 94 -19.53 0.60 -0.86
C GLU A 94 -18.64 0.10 0.28
N VAL A 95 -18.70 -1.20 0.59
CA VAL A 95 -17.80 -1.83 1.59
C VAL A 95 -16.34 -1.66 1.18
N LYS A 96 -16.03 -1.89 -0.11
CA LYS A 96 -14.67 -1.74 -0.62
C LYS A 96 -14.21 -0.28 -0.62
N ARG A 97 -15.11 0.66 -0.93
CA ARG A 97 -14.82 2.09 -0.86
C ARG A 97 -14.50 2.52 0.56
N ASN A 98 -15.31 2.10 1.54
CA ASN A 98 -15.06 2.38 2.95
C ASN A 98 -13.74 1.77 3.41
N ARG A 99 -13.46 0.51 3.00
CA ARG A 99 -12.17 -0.14 3.25
C ARG A 99 -11.02 0.69 2.69
N LEU A 100 -11.12 1.13 1.43
CA LEU A 100 -10.07 1.93 0.81
C LEU A 100 -9.86 3.25 1.56
N SER A 101 -10.95 3.97 1.89
CA SER A 101 -10.88 5.20 2.70
C SER A 101 -10.14 4.97 4.02
N THR A 102 -10.50 3.94 4.77
CA THR A 102 -9.83 3.60 6.03
C THR A 102 -8.37 3.22 5.81
N THR A 103 -8.05 2.40 4.81
CA THR A 103 -6.68 1.95 4.52
C THR A 103 -5.75 3.11 4.19
N ILE A 104 -6.22 4.13 3.46
CA ILE A 104 -5.42 5.31 3.10
C ILE A 104 -5.42 6.40 4.18
N GLY A 105 -6.11 6.17 5.31
CA GLY A 105 -6.10 7.06 6.47
C GLY A 105 -7.17 8.14 6.45
N LEU A 106 -8.15 8.07 5.56
CA LEU A 106 -9.27 9.02 5.58
C LEU A 106 -10.17 8.77 6.77
N ARG A 107 -10.53 9.84 7.48
CA ARG A 107 -11.63 9.82 8.42
C ARG A 107 -12.92 9.69 7.61
N VAL A 108 -13.63 8.58 7.79
CA VAL A 108 -15.04 8.53 7.41
C VAL A 108 -15.70 9.63 8.24
N GLY A 109 -16.24 10.65 7.59
CA GLY A 109 -16.91 11.75 8.29
C GLY A 109 -17.95 11.17 9.23
N GLY A 110 -17.69 11.32 10.54
CA GLY A 110 -18.77 11.36 11.51
C GLY A 110 -19.64 12.52 11.10
N VAL A 111 -20.88 12.20 10.77
CA VAL A 111 -21.96 13.18 10.69
C VAL A 111 -22.17 13.76 12.08
#